data_AF-A0A352WT81-F1
#
_entry.id   AF-A0A352WT81-F1
#
_cell.length_a   1.000
_cell.length_b   1.000
_cell.length_c   1.000
_cell.angle_alpha   90.00
_cell.angle_beta   90.00
_cell.angle_gamma   90.00
#
_symmetry.space_group_name_H-M   'P 1'
#
loop_
_entity.id
_entity.type
_entity.pdbx_description
1 polymer ?
#
loop_
_entity_poly.entity_id
_entity_poly.type
_entity_poly.pdbx_seq_one_letter_code
_entity_poly.pdbx_strand_id
1 'polypeptide(L)' 'MLTEAKLDLMLTTPSARMIEDVKKIKGDIIILGAGGKMGPTLAILAKNAFEAAG' A
#
# COMPACT_ATOMS: atom_id res chain seq x y z
N MET A 1 0.08 -24.14 2.13
CA MET A 1 -1.34 -23.74 2.06
C MET A 1 -1.40 -22.22 2.07
N LEU A 2 -2.25 -21.58 1.25
CA LEU A 2 -2.45 -20.12 1.28
C LEU A 2 -3.36 -19.78 2.47
N THR A 3 -2.98 -18.79 3.29
CA THR A 3 -3.77 -18.31 4.44
C THR A 3 -4.13 -16.84 4.22
N GLU A 4 -5.19 -16.37 4.89
CA GLU A 4 -5.60 -14.96 4.82
C GLU A 4 -4.45 -14.02 5.21
N ALA A 5 -3.78 -14.28 6.34
CA ALA A 5 -2.63 -13.50 6.76
C ALA A 5 -1.49 -13.47 5.72
N LYS A 6 -1.25 -14.59 5.01
CA LYS A 6 -0.24 -14.63 3.94
C LYS A 6 -0.70 -13.83 2.72
N LEU A 7 -1.98 -13.89 2.38
CA LEU A 7 -2.55 -13.09 1.30
C LEU A 7 -2.48 -11.59 1.65
N ASP A 8 -2.85 -11.20 2.87
CA ASP A 8 -2.79 -9.82 3.32
C ASP A 8 -1.37 -9.28 3.27
N LEU A 9 -0.38 -10.05 3.74
CA LEU A 9 1.03 -9.67 3.63
C LEU A 9 1.44 -9.47 2.16
N MET A 10 1.04 -10.38 1.27
CA MET A 10 1.34 -10.26 -0.16
C MET A 10 0.69 -9.03 -0.80
N LEU A 11 -0.56 -8.72 -0.46
CA LEU A 11 -1.32 -7.60 -1.02
C LEU A 11 -0.90 -6.24 -0.43
N THR A 12 -0.26 -6.23 0.74
CA THR A 12 0.18 -5.01 1.42
C THR A 12 1.68 -4.77 1.36
N THR A 13 2.46 -5.68 0.76
CA THR A 13 3.90 -5.49 0.53
C THR A 13 4.12 -4.64 -0.73
N PRO A 14 4.72 -3.44 -0.63
CA PRO A 14 4.96 -2.60 -1.79
C PRO A 14 6.08 -3.15 -2.67
N SER A 15 5.92 -2.96 -3.98
CA SER A 15 7.00 -3.25 -4.93
C SER A 15 8.08 -2.15 -4.88
N ALA A 16 9.31 -2.50 -5.26
CA ALA A 16 10.41 -1.52 -5.35
C ALA A 16 10.06 -0.33 -6.27
N ARG A 17 9.36 -0.59 -7.39
CA ARG A 17 8.90 0.47 -8.30
C ARG A 17 7.94 1.45 -7.61
N MET A 18 7.01 0.93 -6.81
CA MET A 18 6.06 1.77 -6.08
C MET A 18 6.77 2.64 -5.04
N ILE A 19 7.74 2.08 -4.31
CA ILE A 19 8.56 2.83 -3.34
C ILE A 19 9.27 4.01 -4.04
N GLU A 20 9.85 3.78 -5.21
CA GLU A 20 10.50 4.86 -5.98
C GLU A 20 9.50 5.86 -6.58
N ASP A 21 8.29 5.42 -6.92
CA ASP A 21 7.26 6.31 -7.46
C ASP A 21 6.65 7.22 -6.38
N VAL A 22 6.43 6.72 -5.15
CA VAL A 22 5.87 7.54 -4.07
C VAL A 22 6.83 8.65 -3.62
N LYS A 23 8.17 8.45 -3.71
CA LYS A 23 9.18 9.49 -3.47
C LYS A 23 9.03 10.72 -4.37
N LYS A 24 8.40 10.56 -5.54
CA LYS A 24 8.21 11.64 -6.53
C LYS A 24 6.99 12.50 -6.21
N ILE A 25 6.10 12.02 -5.33
CA ILE A 25 4.88 12.74 -4.94
C ILE A 25 5.29 13.87 -4.01
N LYS A 26 4.82 15.09 -4.31
CA LYS A 26 5.02 16.27 -3.47
C LYS A 26 3.72 16.55 -2.72
N GLY A 27 3.77 16.49 -1.39
CA GLY A 27 2.61 16.69 -0.53
C GLY A 27 1.82 15.41 -0.26
N ASP A 28 0.58 15.58 0.20
CA ASP A 28 -0.25 14.49 0.67
C ASP A 28 -0.98 13.74 -0.46
N ILE A 29 -1.41 12.51 -0.16
CA ILE A 29 -2.28 11.71 -1.04
C ILE A 29 -3.64 11.48 -0.40
N ILE A 30 -4.64 11.23 -1.25
CA ILE A 30 -5.97 10.80 -0.83
C ILE A 30 -6.29 9.44 -1.45
N ILE A 31 -6.87 8.53 -0.65
CA ILE A 31 -7.32 7.22 -1.11
C ILE A 31 -8.85 7.24 -1.15
N LEU A 32 -9.40 7.36 -2.35
CA LEU A 32 -10.85 7.33 -2.57
C LEU A 32 -11.37 5.90 -2.46
N GLY A 33 -12.45 5.71 -1.70
CA GLY A 33 -13.03 4.38 -1.48
C GLY A 33 -12.29 3.52 -0.46
N ALA A 34 -11.55 4.11 0.48
CA ALA A 34 -10.83 3.40 1.53
C ALA A 34 -11.70 2.47 2.40
N GLY A 35 -13.03 2.72 2.48
CA GLY A 35 -13.99 1.84 3.17
C GLY A 35 -14.57 0.70 2.33
N GLY A 36 -14.16 0.56 1.06
CA GLY A 36 -14.60 -0.54 0.20
C GLY A 36 -13.88 -1.85 0.51
N LYS A 37 -14.25 -2.95 -0.16
CA LYS A 37 -13.64 -4.28 0.07
C LYS A 37 -12.11 -4.30 -0.06
N MET A 38 -11.57 -3.62 -1.08
CA MET A 38 -10.12 -3.52 -1.33
C MET A 38 -9.51 -2.26 -0.71
N GLY A 39 -10.34 -1.36 -0.18
CA GLY A 39 -9.93 -0.05 0.31
C GLY A 39 -8.91 -0.12 1.45
N PRO A 40 -9.17 -0.90 2.51
CA PRO A 40 -8.23 -1.05 3.62
C PRO A 40 -6.90 -1.64 3.16
N THR A 41 -6.92 -2.66 2.32
CA THR A 41 -5.70 -3.30 1.78
C THR A 41 -4.86 -2.31 0.98
N LEU A 42 -5.47 -1.50 0.11
CA LEU A 42 -4.77 -0.45 -0.64
C LEU A 42 -4.24 0.66 0.26
N ALA A 43 -4.98 1.03 1.31
CA ALA A 43 -4.53 2.02 2.28
C ALA A 43 -3.29 1.55 3.06
N ILE A 44 -3.28 0.29 3.48
CA ILE A 44 -2.11 -0.32 4.14
C ILE A 44 -0.94 -0.43 3.16
N LEU A 45 -1.16 -0.87 1.92
CA LEU A 45 -0.12 -0.93 0.89
C LEU A 45 0.52 0.44 0.64
N ALA A 46 -0.30 1.49 0.51
CA ALA A 46 0.18 2.85 0.33
C ALA A 46 1.01 3.30 1.54
N LYS A 47 0.49 3.12 2.76
CA LYS A 47 1.22 3.42 4.00
C LYS A 47 2.60 2.73 4.02
N ASN A 48 2.66 1.43 3.77
CA ASN A 48 3.91 0.67 3.76
C ASN A 48 4.89 1.17 2.70
N ALA A 49 4.39 1.62 1.53
CA ALA A 49 5.25 2.21 0.50
C ALA A 49 5.87 3.54 0.95
N PHE A 50 5.09 4.42 1.59
CA PHE A 50 5.61 5.69 2.12
C PHE A 50 6.57 5.45 3.29
N GLU A 51 6.27 4.52 4.21
CA GLU A 51 7.20 4.17 5.30
C GLU A 51 8.53 3.61 4.76
N ALA A 52 8.49 2.80 3.70
CA ALA A 52 9.70 2.27 3.06
C ALA A 52 10.46 3.31 2.23
N ALA A 53 9.81 4.39 1.81
CA ALA A 53 10.42 5.46 1.02
C ALA A 53 11.27 6.42 1.88
N GLY A 54 11.02 6.46 3.20
CA GLY A 54 11.60 7.45 4.12
C GLY A 54 10.88 8.78 4.09
#